data_AF-A0A8T6LTP3-F1
#
_entry.id   AF-A0A8T6LTP3-F1
#
_cell.length_a   1.000
_cell.length_b   1.000
_cell.length_c   1.000
_cell.angle_alpha   90.00
_cell.angle_beta   90.00
_cell.angle_gamma   90.00
#
_symmetry.space_group_name_H-M   'P 1'
#
loop_
_entity.id
_entity.type
_entity.pdbx_description
1 polymer ?
#
loop_
_entity_poly.entity_id
_entity_poly.type
_entity_poly.pdbx_seq_one_letter_code
_entity_poly.pdbx_strand_id
1 'polypeptide(L)'
;MKPFCEVCGGDGLDGNIEQTELLSATLSDDKTWRDADGIALPVSASDLERHEYCPLSWSLSRQGNSGQGEAIVAGIKRHAKIHEKMKDFQEIQAQKRRSVTIWTWWFSVIIALTIDALAFNYIDEVITPMDMARYLALWSFTTLLVGFIAISVPWRSWIGINETIPRQKTMFLASSEDFAYFWEPKGFIGGWFEAGRIEASLLFGSIVLGLHAIALVWAKDRNQATFILFITAMAWTLAASWQLQKVLLSENELQSIKHDIDIETEAEIAYSDDDSTSNLLVDEKLGLRGRPDQIVIVDGEFIPVELKTGKVPIRPHPSHRMQLLAYLHLVEINTKKSAPYGVLRYGKENLHQIPWNDVAKQELRDAVNEVQRLMVQGGAIRNHDRPGKCRNCSRLYACNDSLV
;
A
#
# COMPACT_ATOMS: atom_id res chain seq x y z
N MET A 1 2.50 18.34 35.74
CA MET A 1 2.21 17.10 35.00
C MET A 1 1.36 17.48 33.80
N LYS A 2 2.00 17.78 32.66
CA LYS A 2 1.35 18.08 31.37
C LYS A 2 1.76 16.96 30.41
N PRO A 3 0.85 16.49 29.53
CA PRO A 3 1.11 15.34 28.69
C PRO A 3 2.02 15.73 27.51
N PHE A 4 3.01 14.87 27.27
CA PHE A 4 3.87 14.87 26.10
C PHE A 4 3.03 14.55 24.85
N CYS A 5 3.11 15.40 23.83
CA CYS A 5 2.61 15.11 22.50
C CYS A 5 3.84 15.07 21.58
N GLU A 6 4.37 13.87 21.42
CA GLU A 6 5.40 13.50 20.47
C GLU A 6 4.70 13.22 19.14
N VAL A 7 5.09 13.94 18.08
CA VAL A 7 5.07 13.63 16.63
C VAL A 7 5.10 14.97 15.90
N CYS A 8 6.26 15.60 15.97
CA CYS A 8 6.79 16.47 14.92
C CYS A 8 8.23 16.00 14.82
N GLY A 9 8.56 15.25 13.76
CA GLY A 9 9.93 14.86 13.46
C GLY A 9 10.74 16.09 13.08
N GLY A 10 11.14 16.86 14.10
CA GLY A 10 12.37 17.61 14.11
C GLY A 10 13.36 16.76 14.88
N ASP A 11 14.19 16.01 14.17
CA ASP A 11 15.36 15.43 14.80
C ASP A 11 16.22 16.56 15.33
N GLY A 12 16.51 16.46 16.63
CA GLY A 12 17.32 17.42 17.36
C GLY A 12 18.74 17.48 16.78
N LEU A 13 19.11 18.68 16.37
CA LEU A 13 20.47 19.16 16.52
C LEU A 13 20.40 20.40 17.39
N ASP A 14 20.60 20.22 18.70
CA ASP A 14 21.04 21.30 19.59
C ASP A 14 22.44 21.72 19.13
N GLY A 15 22.47 22.76 18.31
CA GLY A 15 23.67 23.42 17.81
C GLY A 15 23.33 24.87 17.51
N ASN A 16 24.19 25.78 17.96
CA ASN A 16 24.05 27.22 17.80
C ASN A 16 23.64 27.64 16.38
N ILE A 17 22.89 28.74 16.30
CA ILE A 17 22.49 29.43 15.08
C ILE A 17 23.76 29.85 14.30
N GLU A 18 24.18 29.03 13.35
CA GLU A 18 25.05 29.43 12.26
C GLU A 18 24.21 29.58 10.99
N GLN A 19 24.40 30.70 10.30
CA GLN A 19 23.91 30.90 8.95
C GLN A 19 24.25 29.65 8.13
N THR A 20 23.24 29.01 7.52
CA THR A 20 23.45 27.77 6.76
C THR A 20 24.52 28.03 5.70
N GLU A 21 25.74 27.55 5.95
CA GLU A 21 26.83 27.62 5.00
C GLU A 21 26.39 26.91 3.71
N LEU A 22 26.76 27.49 2.57
CA LEU A 22 26.60 26.84 1.28
C LEU A 22 27.21 25.44 1.37
N LEU A 23 26.47 24.42 0.92
CA LEU A 23 26.96 23.04 1.02
C LEU A 23 28.22 22.87 0.18
N SER A 24 29.26 22.29 0.77
CA SER A 24 30.46 21.92 0.02
C SER A 24 30.17 20.67 -0.81
N ALA A 25 29.92 20.88 -2.10
CA ALA A 25 29.66 19.80 -3.06
C ALA A 25 30.26 20.14 -4.43
N THR A 26 30.52 19.12 -5.22
CA THR A 26 31.11 19.24 -6.56
C THR A 26 30.13 18.73 -7.62
N LEU A 27 30.16 19.36 -8.80
CA LEU A 27 29.34 18.96 -9.94
C LEU A 27 30.00 17.76 -10.64
N SER A 28 29.25 16.67 -10.75
CA SER A 28 29.68 15.46 -11.45
C SER A 28 29.35 15.51 -12.95
N ASP A 29 29.90 14.57 -13.73
CA ASP A 29 29.71 14.48 -15.19
C ASP A 29 28.24 14.26 -15.60
N ASP A 30 27.44 13.64 -14.72
CA ASP A 30 26.00 13.43 -14.87
C ASP A 30 25.15 14.68 -14.55
N LYS A 31 25.81 15.82 -14.27
CA LYS A 31 25.21 17.10 -13.83
C LYS A 31 24.56 17.07 -12.44
N THR A 32 24.80 16.04 -11.65
CA THR A 32 24.33 15.95 -10.26
C THR A 32 25.39 16.50 -9.30
N TRP A 33 24.97 17.23 -8.27
CA TRP A 33 25.88 17.72 -7.23
C TRP A 33 26.08 16.66 -6.15
N ARG A 34 27.33 16.37 -5.82
CA ARG A 34 27.72 15.34 -4.84
C ARG A 34 28.62 15.92 -3.75
N ASP A 35 28.43 15.45 -2.52
CA ASP A 35 29.29 15.80 -1.39
C ASP A 35 30.68 15.15 -1.48
N ALA A 36 31.50 15.33 -0.44
CA ALA A 36 32.86 14.78 -0.37
C ALA A 36 32.90 13.23 -0.41
N ASP A 37 31.81 12.56 -0.01
CA ASP A 37 31.69 11.11 0.00
C ASP A 37 31.13 10.56 -1.32
N GLY A 38 30.83 11.44 -2.29
CA GLY A 38 30.26 11.07 -3.58
C GLY A 38 28.74 10.83 -3.54
N ILE A 39 28.07 11.19 -2.44
CA ILE A 39 26.62 11.03 -2.28
C ILE A 39 25.92 12.24 -2.91
N ALA A 40 24.87 11.99 -3.70
CA ALA A 40 24.11 13.05 -4.32
C ALA A 40 23.37 13.90 -3.28
N LEU A 41 23.40 15.23 -3.45
CA LEU A 41 22.75 16.13 -2.50
C LEU A 41 21.24 15.84 -2.40
N PRO A 42 20.70 15.68 -1.17
CA PRO A 42 19.33 15.21 -0.99
C PRO A 42 18.31 16.32 -1.32
N VAL A 43 17.44 16.02 -2.28
CA VAL A 43 16.30 16.85 -2.71
C VAL A 43 15.01 16.09 -2.42
N SER A 44 14.11 16.67 -1.62
CA SER A 44 12.80 16.07 -1.40
C SER A 44 11.79 16.43 -2.51
N ALA A 45 10.78 15.59 -2.74
CA ALA A 45 9.66 15.93 -3.62
C ALA A 45 8.96 17.24 -3.19
N SER A 46 8.92 17.51 -1.87
CA SER A 46 8.40 18.78 -1.33
C SER A 46 9.33 19.96 -1.60
N ASP A 47 10.66 19.76 -1.66
CA ASP A 47 11.59 20.81 -2.11
C ASP A 47 11.29 21.23 -3.54
N LEU A 48 11.07 20.25 -4.43
CA LEU A 48 10.72 20.52 -5.83
C LEU A 48 9.38 21.25 -5.95
N GLU A 49 8.36 20.84 -5.18
CA GLU A 49 7.06 21.53 -5.14
C GLU A 49 7.22 23.00 -4.71
N ARG A 50 7.95 23.23 -3.62
CA ARG A 50 8.15 24.58 -3.03
C ARG A 50 9.00 25.45 -3.95
N HIS A 51 10.05 24.89 -4.54
CA HIS A 51 10.91 25.57 -5.50
C HIS A 51 10.11 26.01 -6.73
N GLU A 52 9.32 25.11 -7.32
CA GLU A 52 8.47 25.41 -8.47
C GLU A 52 7.39 26.45 -8.13
N TYR A 53 6.88 26.46 -6.89
CA TYR A 53 5.98 27.51 -6.42
C TYR A 53 6.64 28.90 -6.42
N CYS A 54 7.82 29.02 -5.80
CA CYS A 54 8.70 30.19 -5.81
C CYS A 54 10.10 29.83 -5.22
N PRO A 55 11.20 29.92 -6.01
CA PRO A 55 12.55 29.54 -5.55
C PRO A 55 13.03 30.37 -4.36
N LEU A 56 12.73 31.66 -4.33
CA LEU A 56 13.08 32.52 -3.19
C LEU A 56 12.35 32.12 -1.89
N SER A 57 11.07 31.72 -1.98
CA SER A 57 10.33 31.23 -0.80
C SER A 57 10.88 29.89 -0.30
N TRP A 58 11.29 29.02 -1.22
CA TRP A 58 11.98 27.77 -0.90
C TRP A 58 13.33 28.03 -0.21
N SER A 59 14.17 28.94 -0.73
CA SER A 59 15.46 29.25 -0.11
C SER A 59 15.31 29.86 1.28
N LEU A 60 14.33 30.76 1.48
CA LEU A 60 13.99 31.30 2.79
C LEU A 60 13.60 30.20 3.78
N SER A 61 12.87 29.17 3.31
CA SER A 61 12.55 28.00 4.15
C SER A 61 13.78 27.26 4.62
N ARG A 62 14.81 27.12 3.77
CA ARG A 62 16.05 26.43 4.14
C ARG A 62 16.92 27.25 5.09
N GLN A 63 16.80 28.57 5.07
CA GLN A 63 17.44 29.49 6.01
C GLN A 63 16.74 29.55 7.39
N GLY A 64 15.76 28.67 7.64
CA GLY A 64 15.05 28.60 8.93
C GLY A 64 13.81 29.49 9.03
N ASN A 65 13.40 30.19 7.96
CA ASN A 65 12.15 30.95 7.97
C ASN A 65 10.96 29.99 7.85
N SER A 66 10.25 29.78 8.95
CA SER A 66 9.05 28.94 8.98
C SER A 66 7.88 29.59 8.22
N GLY A 67 7.03 28.77 7.62
CA GLY A 67 5.82 29.30 6.98
C GLY A 67 4.82 29.75 8.06
N GLN A 68 4.37 30.99 7.99
CA GLN A 68 3.33 31.55 8.86
C GLN A 68 1.99 31.64 8.11
N GLY A 69 0.88 31.52 8.85
CA GLY A 69 -0.46 31.77 8.33
C GLY A 69 -1.50 30.71 8.71
N GLU A 70 -2.74 31.14 8.84
CA GLU A 70 -3.88 30.29 9.21
C GLU A 70 -4.08 29.12 8.25
N ALA A 71 -3.81 29.34 6.95
CA ALA A 71 -3.93 28.31 5.92
C ALA A 71 -2.95 27.14 6.12
N ILE A 72 -1.74 27.38 6.62
CA ILE A 72 -0.75 26.32 6.90
C ILE A 72 -1.20 25.51 8.10
N VAL A 73 -1.58 26.17 9.19
CA VAL A 73 -2.05 25.50 10.41
C VAL A 73 -3.30 24.66 10.11
N ALA A 74 -4.24 25.22 9.33
CA ALA A 74 -5.41 24.49 8.87
C ALA A 74 -5.05 23.30 7.96
N GLY A 75 -4.06 23.45 7.08
CA GLY A 75 -3.55 22.38 6.21
C GLY A 75 -2.96 21.22 7.01
N ILE A 76 -2.06 21.51 7.96
CA ILE A 76 -1.45 20.51 8.86
C ILE A 76 -2.54 19.75 9.64
N LYS A 77 -3.52 20.48 10.21
CA LYS A 77 -4.63 19.86 10.95
C LYS A 77 -5.51 18.97 10.06
N ARG A 78 -5.73 19.35 8.80
CA ARG A 78 -6.49 18.52 7.84
C ARG A 78 -5.72 17.25 7.48
N HIS A 79 -4.42 17.36 7.18
CA HIS A 79 -3.58 16.18 6.90
C HIS A 79 -3.54 15.23 8.09
N ALA A 80 -3.36 15.73 9.31
CA ALA A 80 -3.38 14.91 10.51
C ALA A 80 -4.73 14.17 10.70
N LYS A 81 -5.85 14.80 10.36
CA LYS A 81 -7.18 14.16 10.41
C LYS A 81 -7.38 13.10 9.32
N ILE A 82 -6.86 13.35 8.11
CA ILE A 82 -6.89 12.36 7.02
C ILE A 82 -6.05 11.14 7.41
N HIS A 83 -4.88 11.37 8.00
CA HIS A 83 -3.99 10.34 8.53
C HIS A 83 -4.68 9.49 9.62
N GLU A 84 -5.33 10.13 10.59
CA GLU A 84 -6.08 9.39 11.62
C GLU A 84 -7.15 8.47 10.99
N LYS A 85 -7.92 8.97 10.02
CA LYS A 85 -8.94 8.18 9.31
C LYS A 85 -8.36 7.04 8.46
N MET A 86 -7.20 7.25 7.85
CA MET A 86 -6.59 6.26 6.97
C MET A 86 -5.94 5.13 7.77
N LYS A 87 -5.36 5.43 8.94
CA LYS A 87 -4.99 4.42 9.94
C LYS A 87 -6.19 3.57 10.38
N ASP A 88 -7.32 4.19 10.73
CA ASP A 88 -8.54 3.47 11.11
C ASP A 88 -9.03 2.57 9.96
N PHE A 89 -9.03 3.09 8.72
CA PHE A 89 -9.40 2.33 7.53
C PHE A 89 -8.54 1.08 7.35
N GLN A 90 -7.21 1.19 7.51
CA GLN A 90 -6.29 0.06 7.39
C GLN A 90 -6.53 -1.00 8.47
N GLU A 91 -6.74 -0.58 9.72
CA GLU A 91 -7.02 -1.49 10.84
C GLU A 91 -8.31 -2.27 10.61
N ILE A 92 -9.39 -1.58 10.26
CA ILE A 92 -10.69 -2.21 9.96
C ILE A 92 -10.56 -3.13 8.74
N GLN A 93 -9.82 -2.74 7.71
CA GLN A 93 -9.60 -3.57 6.52
C GLN A 93 -8.84 -4.86 6.87
N ALA A 94 -7.81 -4.79 7.71
CA ALA A 94 -7.08 -5.96 8.19
C ALA A 94 -7.98 -6.88 9.04
N GLN A 95 -8.78 -6.31 9.94
CA GLN A 95 -9.75 -7.07 10.74
C GLN A 95 -10.84 -7.73 9.89
N LYS A 96 -11.33 -7.04 8.86
CA LYS A 96 -12.28 -7.60 7.87
C LYS A 96 -11.65 -8.78 7.15
N ARG A 97 -10.44 -8.64 6.61
CA ARG A 97 -9.73 -9.72 5.90
C ARG A 97 -9.59 -10.97 6.76
N ARG A 98 -9.15 -10.82 8.02
CA ARG A 98 -9.09 -11.92 8.99
C ARG A 98 -10.46 -12.53 9.23
N SER A 99 -11.49 -11.70 9.39
CA SER A 99 -12.85 -12.17 9.64
C SER A 99 -13.45 -12.93 8.46
N VAL A 100 -13.21 -12.46 7.22
CA VAL A 100 -13.57 -13.14 5.96
C VAL A 100 -12.83 -14.47 5.84
N THR A 101 -11.53 -14.48 6.15
CA THR A 101 -10.72 -15.70 6.17
C THR A 101 -11.40 -16.75 7.06
N ILE A 102 -11.59 -16.43 8.34
CA ILE A 102 -12.22 -17.34 9.33
C ILE A 102 -13.58 -17.81 8.83
N TRP A 103 -14.40 -16.90 8.29
CA TRP A 103 -15.71 -17.24 7.74
C TRP A 103 -15.62 -18.27 6.60
N THR A 104 -14.70 -18.10 5.65
CA THR A 104 -14.52 -19.07 4.55
C THR A 104 -14.09 -20.46 5.03
N TRP A 105 -13.23 -20.53 6.07
CA TRP A 105 -12.88 -21.80 6.72
C TRP A 105 -14.09 -22.46 7.37
N TRP A 106 -14.88 -21.70 8.14
CA TRP A 106 -16.09 -22.23 8.79
C TRP A 106 -17.15 -22.67 7.78
N PHE A 107 -17.33 -21.92 6.70
CA PHE A 107 -18.24 -22.29 5.62
C PHE A 107 -17.82 -23.59 4.93
N SER A 108 -16.53 -23.79 4.72
CA SER A 108 -15.99 -25.05 4.17
C SER A 108 -16.25 -26.24 5.09
N VAL A 109 -16.12 -26.05 6.41
CA VAL A 109 -16.48 -27.08 7.40
C VAL A 109 -17.97 -27.44 7.33
N ILE A 110 -18.86 -26.45 7.17
CA ILE A 110 -20.30 -26.71 7.00
C ILE A 110 -20.55 -27.57 5.75
N ILE A 111 -19.93 -27.23 4.61
CA ILE A 111 -20.05 -28.01 3.38
C ILE A 111 -19.58 -29.46 3.61
N ALA A 112 -18.40 -29.63 4.21
CA ALA A 112 -17.83 -30.95 4.50
C ALA A 112 -18.76 -31.79 5.39
N LEU A 113 -19.22 -31.23 6.53
CA LEU A 113 -20.14 -31.91 7.43
C LEU A 113 -21.48 -32.26 6.76
N THR A 114 -21.97 -31.40 5.88
CA THR A 114 -23.21 -31.65 5.13
C THR A 114 -23.02 -32.78 4.13
N ILE A 115 -21.92 -32.80 3.40
CA ILE A 115 -21.56 -33.88 2.47
C ILE A 115 -21.42 -35.20 3.23
N ASP A 116 -20.74 -35.20 4.38
CA ASP A 116 -20.61 -36.39 5.22
C ASP A 116 -21.96 -36.87 5.75
N ALA A 117 -22.81 -35.97 6.24
CA ALA A 117 -24.14 -36.33 6.72
C ALA A 117 -24.99 -36.97 5.60
N LEU A 118 -24.92 -36.42 4.39
CA LEU A 118 -25.58 -37.01 3.21
C LEU A 118 -24.96 -38.35 2.83
N ALA A 119 -23.63 -38.46 2.84
CA ALA A 119 -22.94 -39.72 2.56
C ALA A 119 -23.37 -40.79 3.57
N PHE A 120 -23.29 -40.54 4.88
CA PHE A 120 -23.71 -41.51 5.89
C PHE A 120 -25.18 -41.93 5.78
N ASN A 121 -26.06 -41.05 5.31
CA ASN A 121 -27.48 -41.35 5.15
C ASN A 121 -27.78 -42.24 3.94
N TYR A 122 -27.11 -42.02 2.80
CA TYR A 122 -27.45 -42.68 1.53
C TYR A 122 -26.41 -43.68 1.02
N ILE A 123 -25.23 -43.76 1.63
CA ILE A 123 -24.12 -44.54 1.07
C ILE A 123 -24.46 -46.02 0.89
N ASP A 124 -25.22 -46.61 1.83
CA ASP A 124 -25.61 -48.03 1.79
C ASP A 124 -26.47 -48.41 0.59
N GLU A 125 -27.19 -47.46 0.00
CA GLU A 125 -28.02 -47.69 -1.17
C GLU A 125 -27.20 -47.74 -2.46
N VAL A 126 -25.97 -47.19 -2.44
CA VAL A 126 -25.13 -47.01 -3.64
C VAL A 126 -23.90 -47.91 -3.61
N ILE A 127 -23.20 -47.98 -2.47
CA ILE A 127 -21.93 -48.71 -2.35
C ILE A 127 -21.66 -49.15 -0.92
N THR A 128 -20.85 -50.19 -0.73
CA THR A 128 -20.40 -50.52 0.62
C THR A 128 -19.53 -49.37 1.19
N PRO A 129 -19.78 -48.95 2.44
CA PRO A 129 -19.01 -47.88 3.10
C PRO A 129 -17.52 -48.18 3.19
N MET A 130 -17.15 -49.47 3.29
CA MET A 130 -15.76 -49.89 3.27
C MET A 130 -15.11 -49.57 1.91
N ASP A 131 -15.83 -49.80 0.81
CA ASP A 131 -15.32 -49.48 -0.53
C ASP A 131 -15.28 -47.97 -0.77
N MET A 132 -16.27 -47.21 -0.30
CA MET A 132 -16.22 -45.74 -0.33
C MET A 132 -15.02 -45.20 0.47
N ALA A 133 -14.80 -45.70 1.69
CA ALA A 133 -13.65 -45.30 2.50
C ALA A 133 -12.32 -45.61 1.81
N ARG A 134 -12.21 -46.75 1.10
CA ARG A 134 -11.03 -47.07 0.28
C ARG A 134 -10.84 -46.09 -0.86
N TYR A 135 -11.90 -45.72 -1.58
CA TYR A 135 -11.81 -44.73 -2.65
C TYR A 135 -11.39 -43.35 -2.12
N LEU A 136 -11.95 -42.89 -1.00
CA LEU A 136 -11.56 -41.64 -0.37
C LEU A 136 -10.11 -41.67 0.13
N ALA A 137 -9.65 -42.79 0.70
CA ALA A 137 -8.26 -42.96 1.13
C ALA A 137 -7.28 -42.95 -0.06
N LEU A 138 -7.62 -43.63 -1.17
CA LEU A 138 -6.84 -43.58 -2.40
C LEU A 138 -6.81 -42.17 -3.00
N TRP A 139 -7.94 -41.47 -2.96
CA TRP A 139 -8.02 -40.10 -3.45
C TRP A 139 -7.24 -39.12 -2.56
N SER A 140 -7.29 -39.29 -1.24
CA SER A 140 -6.45 -38.58 -0.28
C SER A 140 -4.96 -38.76 -0.61
N PHE A 141 -4.51 -40.01 -0.77
CA PHE A 141 -3.11 -40.32 -1.08
C PHE A 141 -2.65 -39.74 -2.42
N THR A 142 -3.46 -39.87 -3.48
CA THR A 142 -3.12 -39.32 -4.79
C THR A 142 -3.08 -37.80 -4.77
N THR A 143 -4.03 -37.14 -4.09
CA THR A 143 -4.06 -35.69 -3.93
C THR A 143 -2.85 -35.19 -3.14
N LEU A 144 -2.45 -35.91 -2.08
CA LEU A 144 -1.24 -35.61 -1.30
C LEU A 144 0.02 -35.69 -2.17
N LEU A 145 0.15 -36.76 -2.96
CA LEU A 145 1.29 -36.96 -3.87
C LEU A 145 1.37 -35.85 -4.92
N VAL A 146 0.25 -35.49 -5.54
CA VAL A 146 0.18 -34.37 -6.49
C VAL A 146 0.52 -33.05 -5.81
N GLY A 147 0.06 -32.84 -4.57
CA GLY A 147 0.43 -31.68 -3.75
C GLY A 147 1.95 -31.57 -3.52
N PHE A 148 2.61 -32.66 -3.14
CA PHE A 148 4.06 -32.70 -2.99
C PHE A 148 4.80 -32.43 -4.30
N ILE A 149 4.34 -32.99 -5.42
CA ILE A 149 4.94 -32.73 -6.74
C ILE A 149 4.77 -31.25 -7.12
N ALA A 150 3.58 -30.68 -6.91
CA ALA A 150 3.29 -29.29 -7.21
C ALA A 150 4.14 -28.31 -6.38
N ILE A 151 4.51 -28.67 -5.16
CA ILE A 151 5.45 -27.91 -4.32
C ILE A 151 6.90 -28.08 -4.81
N SER A 152 7.28 -29.30 -5.19
CA SER A 152 8.67 -29.64 -5.52
C SER A 152 9.10 -29.16 -6.91
N VAL A 153 8.15 -28.93 -7.81
CA VAL A 153 8.39 -28.65 -9.22
C VAL A 153 7.90 -27.25 -9.58
N PRO A 154 8.67 -26.45 -10.37
CA PRO A 154 8.28 -25.09 -10.75
C PRO A 154 7.25 -25.08 -11.91
N TRP A 155 6.17 -25.87 -11.79
CA TRP A 155 5.20 -26.11 -12.84
C TRP A 155 4.53 -24.82 -13.38
N ARG A 156 4.40 -23.79 -12.55
CA ARG A 156 3.88 -22.47 -12.96
C ARG A 156 4.74 -21.78 -14.01
N SER A 157 6.06 -21.95 -13.91
CA SER A 157 7.01 -21.38 -14.89
C SER A 157 6.87 -22.05 -16.26
N TRP A 158 6.48 -23.31 -16.29
CA TRP A 158 6.28 -24.07 -17.53
C TRP A 158 5.03 -23.62 -18.30
N ILE A 159 4.05 -23.04 -17.60
CA ILE A 159 2.78 -22.53 -18.17
C ILE A 159 2.82 -20.99 -18.34
N GLY A 160 3.94 -20.34 -18.00
CA GLY A 160 4.13 -18.89 -18.15
C GLY A 160 3.44 -18.03 -17.09
N ILE A 161 3.00 -18.60 -15.97
CA ILE A 161 2.37 -17.89 -14.85
C ILE A 161 3.46 -17.45 -13.86
N ASN A 162 4.28 -16.47 -14.25
CA ASN A 162 5.49 -16.12 -13.50
C ASN A 162 5.25 -15.15 -12.33
N GLU A 163 4.26 -14.24 -12.44
CA GLU A 163 4.02 -13.22 -11.41
C GLU A 163 2.53 -12.98 -11.16
N THR A 164 2.07 -13.24 -9.93
CA THR A 164 0.75 -12.84 -9.47
C THR A 164 0.82 -11.42 -8.88
N ILE A 165 -0.20 -10.59 -9.11
CA ILE A 165 -0.34 -9.24 -8.52
C ILE A 165 -0.09 -9.24 -7.00
N PRO A 166 -0.64 -10.19 -6.22
CA PRO A 166 -0.33 -10.36 -4.80
C PRO A 166 1.17 -10.51 -4.50
N ARG A 167 1.89 -11.32 -5.28
CA ARG A 167 3.33 -11.52 -5.10
C ARG A 167 4.13 -10.27 -5.47
N GLN A 168 3.71 -9.54 -6.50
CA GLN A 168 4.31 -8.24 -6.86
C GLN A 168 4.10 -7.20 -5.74
N LYS A 169 2.90 -7.16 -5.15
CA LYS A 169 2.58 -6.31 -4.00
C LYS A 169 3.40 -6.69 -2.78
N THR A 170 3.50 -7.99 -2.45
CA THR A 170 4.35 -8.46 -1.34
C THR A 170 5.81 -8.15 -1.60
N MET A 171 6.33 -8.30 -2.83
CA MET A 171 7.71 -7.94 -3.16
C MET A 171 7.97 -6.43 -3.05
N PHE A 172 7.04 -5.59 -3.51
CA PHE A 172 7.14 -4.13 -3.36
C PHE A 172 7.14 -3.69 -1.90
N LEU A 173 6.27 -4.30 -1.08
CA LEU A 173 6.22 -4.04 0.36
C LEU A 173 7.47 -4.61 1.07
N ALA A 174 7.92 -5.82 0.70
CA ALA A 174 9.04 -6.52 1.34
C ALA A 174 10.42 -5.97 0.94
N SER A 175 10.61 -5.44 -0.27
CA SER A 175 11.87 -4.79 -0.67
C SER A 175 12.17 -3.54 0.14
N SER A 176 11.22 -3.07 0.94
CA SER A 176 11.34 -1.89 1.77
C SER A 176 11.49 -2.20 3.27
N GLU A 177 11.35 -3.44 3.76
CA GLU A 177 11.44 -3.76 5.20
C GLU A 177 12.60 -4.72 5.54
N ASP A 178 13.47 -4.31 6.48
CA ASP A 178 14.55 -5.14 7.05
C ASP A 178 14.07 -6.18 8.08
N PHE A 179 12.79 -6.14 8.47
CA PHE A 179 12.20 -7.10 9.39
C PHE A 179 11.15 -7.95 8.70
N ALA A 180 11.54 -9.15 8.29
CA ALA A 180 10.63 -10.17 7.81
C ALA A 180 9.63 -10.56 8.92
N TYR A 181 8.38 -10.11 8.80
CA TYR A 181 7.26 -10.68 9.54
C TYR A 181 7.20 -12.19 9.26
N PHE A 182 7.68 -13.00 10.20
CA PHE A 182 7.97 -14.43 9.99
C PHE A 182 6.71 -15.30 9.77
N TRP A 183 5.51 -14.76 10.02
CA TRP A 183 4.25 -15.54 10.03
C TRP A 183 3.13 -14.99 9.12
N GLU A 184 3.04 -13.69 8.88
CA GLU A 184 2.07 -13.07 7.95
C GLU A 184 2.74 -11.88 7.23
N PRO A 185 3.13 -11.98 5.94
CA PRO A 185 3.66 -10.82 5.22
C PRO A 185 2.59 -9.72 5.09
N LYS A 186 3.02 -8.44 5.03
CA LYS A 186 2.08 -7.34 4.76
C LYS A 186 1.38 -7.55 3.42
N GLY A 187 0.05 -7.45 3.44
CA GLY A 187 -0.79 -7.80 2.29
C GLY A 187 -1.09 -9.30 2.17
N PHE A 188 -0.73 -10.15 3.13
CA PHE A 188 -1.21 -11.52 3.21
C PHE A 188 -2.73 -11.52 3.40
N ILE A 189 -3.44 -11.72 2.30
CA ILE A 189 -4.86 -12.00 2.32
C ILE A 189 -4.96 -13.47 2.72
N GLY A 190 -5.01 -13.71 4.04
CA GLY A 190 -5.31 -15.04 4.57
C GLY A 190 -6.57 -15.61 3.90
N GLY A 191 -6.59 -16.93 3.74
CA GLY A 191 -7.68 -17.63 3.07
C GLY A 191 -7.16 -18.73 2.16
N TRP A 192 -8.05 -19.67 1.82
CA TRP A 192 -7.80 -20.77 0.89
C TRP A 192 -7.36 -20.33 -0.51
N PHE A 193 -7.39 -19.02 -0.78
CA PHE A 193 -7.34 -18.43 -2.10
C PHE A 193 -6.29 -17.32 -2.25
N GLU A 194 -5.08 -17.34 -1.68
CA GLU A 194 -3.98 -16.47 -2.18
C GLU A 194 -2.58 -17.04 -1.84
N ALA A 195 -1.69 -17.03 -2.85
CA ALA A 195 -0.34 -17.64 -2.91
C ALA A 195 -0.22 -19.13 -2.52
N GLY A 196 0.16 -20.00 -3.47
CA GLY A 196 0.18 -21.47 -3.24
C GLY A 196 -1.21 -22.10 -3.21
N ARG A 197 -2.23 -21.40 -3.77
CA ARG A 197 -3.66 -21.79 -3.79
C ARG A 197 -3.89 -23.26 -4.10
N ILE A 198 -3.19 -23.79 -5.09
CA ILE A 198 -3.41 -25.15 -5.56
C ILE A 198 -2.72 -26.14 -4.63
N GLU A 199 -1.48 -25.87 -4.21
CA GLU A 199 -0.70 -26.72 -3.31
C GLU A 199 -1.35 -26.84 -1.93
N ALA A 200 -1.72 -25.72 -1.33
CA ALA A 200 -2.39 -25.69 -0.03
C ALA A 200 -3.75 -26.40 -0.08
N SER A 201 -4.55 -26.18 -1.14
CA SER A 201 -5.82 -26.89 -1.33
C SER A 201 -5.63 -28.38 -1.57
N LEU A 202 -4.60 -28.81 -2.29
CA LEU A 202 -4.28 -30.23 -2.49
C LEU A 202 -3.89 -30.89 -1.15
N LEU A 203 -3.01 -30.26 -0.37
CA LEU A 203 -2.61 -30.78 0.94
C LEU A 203 -3.80 -30.83 1.91
N PHE A 204 -4.57 -29.75 2.03
CA PHE A 204 -5.71 -29.73 2.92
C PHE A 204 -6.83 -30.69 2.46
N GLY A 205 -7.10 -30.73 1.16
CA GLY A 205 -8.03 -31.69 0.56
C GLY A 205 -7.64 -33.13 0.87
N SER A 206 -6.35 -33.46 0.84
CA SER A 206 -5.87 -34.80 1.22
C SER A 206 -6.17 -35.13 2.68
N ILE A 207 -5.97 -34.18 3.60
CA ILE A 207 -6.27 -34.36 5.03
C ILE A 207 -7.77 -34.58 5.23
N VAL A 208 -8.60 -33.73 4.63
CA VAL A 208 -10.07 -33.82 4.72
C VAL A 208 -10.54 -35.18 4.21
N LEU A 209 -10.18 -35.57 2.99
CA LEU A 209 -10.54 -36.86 2.41
C LEU A 209 -10.09 -38.05 3.28
N GLY A 210 -8.89 -37.97 3.84
CA GLY A 210 -8.36 -39.00 4.74
C GLY A 210 -9.15 -39.10 6.05
N LEU A 211 -9.50 -37.97 6.65
CA LEU A 211 -10.35 -37.93 7.85
C LEU A 211 -11.75 -38.49 7.56
N HIS A 212 -12.34 -38.16 6.41
CA HIS A 212 -13.66 -38.66 6.01
C HIS A 212 -13.64 -40.17 5.77
N ALA A 213 -12.58 -40.70 5.14
CA ALA A 213 -12.38 -42.14 4.98
C ALA A 213 -12.32 -42.87 6.34
N ILE A 214 -11.59 -42.31 7.31
CA ILE A 214 -11.49 -42.87 8.67
C ILE A 214 -12.86 -42.82 9.37
N ALA A 215 -13.56 -41.69 9.28
CA ALA A 215 -14.88 -41.50 9.89
C ALA A 215 -15.90 -42.53 9.38
N LEU A 216 -15.91 -42.80 8.06
CA LEU A 216 -16.80 -43.79 7.44
C LEU A 216 -16.60 -45.21 7.96
N VAL A 217 -15.35 -45.60 8.26
CA VAL A 217 -15.03 -46.92 8.82
C VAL A 217 -15.39 -47.01 10.30
N TRP A 218 -15.24 -45.92 11.05
CA TRP A 218 -15.42 -45.91 12.50
C TRP A 218 -16.87 -45.72 12.96
N ALA A 219 -17.73 -45.16 12.12
CA ALA A 219 -19.14 -44.94 12.43
C ALA A 219 -19.94 -46.26 12.45
N LYS A 220 -19.91 -46.96 13.58
CA LYS A 220 -20.67 -48.21 13.81
C LYS A 220 -22.18 -48.00 13.78
N ASP A 221 -22.65 -46.87 14.33
CA ASP A 221 -24.06 -46.44 14.25
C ASP A 221 -24.14 -45.17 13.38
N ARG A 222 -24.67 -45.34 12.16
CA ARG A 222 -24.72 -44.26 11.16
C ARG A 222 -25.90 -43.32 11.34
N ASN A 223 -26.98 -43.78 11.95
CA ASN A 223 -28.11 -42.92 12.27
C ASN A 223 -27.68 -41.92 13.34
N GLN A 224 -26.97 -42.40 14.36
CA GLN A 224 -26.40 -41.54 15.39
C GLN A 224 -25.33 -40.61 14.81
N ALA A 225 -24.40 -41.12 13.98
CA ALA A 225 -23.36 -40.29 13.37
C ALA A 225 -23.96 -39.19 12.47
N THR A 226 -24.90 -39.54 11.59
CA THR A 226 -25.64 -38.60 10.73
C THR A 226 -26.32 -37.51 11.55
N PHE A 227 -27.02 -37.90 12.62
CA PHE A 227 -27.70 -36.94 13.49
C PHE A 227 -26.71 -35.96 14.16
N ILE A 228 -25.59 -36.47 14.70
CA ILE A 228 -24.55 -35.63 15.30
C ILE A 228 -23.99 -34.65 14.27
N LEU A 229 -23.65 -35.11 13.06
CA LEU A 229 -23.12 -34.27 12.00
C LEU A 229 -24.09 -33.16 11.59
N PHE A 230 -25.39 -33.46 11.47
CA PHE A 230 -26.40 -32.44 11.18
C PHE A 230 -26.51 -31.38 12.28
N ILE A 231 -26.53 -31.79 13.55
CA ILE A 231 -26.57 -30.85 14.68
C ILE A 231 -25.30 -30.00 14.73
N THR A 232 -24.13 -30.60 14.51
CA THR A 232 -22.86 -29.87 14.43
C THR A 232 -22.85 -28.90 13.25
N ALA A 233 -23.29 -29.31 12.06
CA ALA A 233 -23.38 -28.45 10.88
C ALA A 233 -24.33 -27.27 11.11
N MET A 234 -25.47 -27.50 11.76
CA MET A 234 -26.44 -26.46 12.12
C MET A 234 -25.83 -25.46 13.12
N ALA A 235 -25.15 -25.94 14.17
CA ALA A 235 -24.45 -25.07 15.12
C ALA A 235 -23.33 -24.26 14.45
N TRP A 236 -22.56 -24.88 13.56
CA TRP A 236 -21.52 -24.21 12.80
C TRP A 236 -22.08 -23.19 11.80
N THR A 237 -23.26 -23.46 11.24
CA THR A 237 -24.00 -22.51 10.39
C THR A 237 -24.41 -21.26 11.16
N LEU A 238 -24.87 -21.41 12.41
CA LEU A 238 -25.17 -20.28 13.27
C LEU A 238 -23.90 -19.46 13.57
N ALA A 239 -22.80 -20.13 13.92
CA ALA A 239 -21.51 -19.48 14.16
C ALA A 239 -20.99 -18.75 12.91
N ALA A 240 -21.06 -19.38 11.72
CA ALA A 240 -20.68 -18.77 10.45
C ALA A 240 -21.58 -17.59 10.09
N SER A 241 -22.88 -17.65 10.40
CA SER A 241 -23.80 -16.53 10.20
C SER A 241 -23.45 -15.34 11.07
N TRP A 242 -23.10 -15.57 12.34
CA TRP A 242 -22.60 -14.52 13.24
C TRP A 242 -21.30 -13.89 12.74
N GLN A 243 -20.36 -14.72 12.28
CA GLN A 243 -19.11 -14.25 11.71
C GLN A 243 -19.32 -13.46 10.41
N LEU A 244 -20.27 -13.87 9.56
CA LEU A 244 -20.66 -13.14 8.36
C LEU A 244 -21.26 -11.77 8.71
N GLN A 245 -22.12 -11.70 9.73
CA GLN A 245 -22.68 -10.44 10.19
C GLN A 245 -21.56 -9.46 10.60
N LYS A 246 -20.54 -9.94 11.32
CA LYS A 246 -19.36 -9.13 11.68
C LYS A 246 -18.62 -8.61 10.43
N VAL A 247 -18.43 -9.47 9.42
CA VAL A 247 -17.82 -9.08 8.14
C VAL A 247 -18.64 -7.99 7.43
N LEU A 248 -19.97 -8.13 7.38
CA LEU A 248 -20.85 -7.19 6.70
C LEU A 248 -20.91 -5.83 7.42
N LEU A 249 -20.89 -5.81 8.75
CA LEU A 249 -20.82 -4.57 9.53
C LEU A 249 -19.51 -3.83 9.29
N SER A 250 -18.39 -4.55 9.35
CA SER A 250 -17.06 -3.99 9.03
C SER A 250 -16.98 -3.51 7.59
N GLU A 251 -17.63 -4.18 6.64
CA GLU A 251 -17.69 -3.70 5.26
C GLU A 251 -18.46 -2.39 5.14
N ASN A 252 -19.59 -2.26 5.81
CA ASN A 252 -20.37 -1.02 5.80
C ASN A 252 -19.57 0.15 6.42
N GLU A 253 -18.85 -0.12 7.50
CA GLU A 253 -17.94 0.85 8.12
C GLU A 253 -16.83 1.27 7.15
N LEU A 254 -16.17 0.32 6.47
CA LEU A 254 -15.15 0.63 5.45
C LEU A 254 -15.72 1.45 4.29
N GLN A 255 -16.94 1.15 3.83
CA GLN A 255 -17.61 1.94 2.79
C GLN A 255 -17.88 3.37 3.26
N SER A 256 -18.30 3.54 4.51
CA SER A 256 -18.51 4.88 5.09
C SER A 256 -17.20 5.67 5.20
N ILE A 257 -16.12 5.04 5.68
CA ILE A 257 -14.80 5.67 5.79
C ILE A 257 -14.27 5.99 4.39
N LYS A 258 -14.43 5.07 3.43
CA LYS A 258 -14.04 5.25 2.02
C LYS A 258 -14.71 6.47 1.38
N HIS A 259 -16.00 6.67 1.65
CA HIS A 259 -16.74 7.86 1.21
C HIS A 259 -16.22 9.15 1.89
N ASP A 260 -15.83 9.04 3.16
CA ASP A 260 -15.30 10.12 3.99
C ASP A 260 -13.87 10.56 3.61
N ILE A 261 -13.05 9.64 3.14
CA ILE A 261 -11.66 9.86 2.68
C ILE A 261 -11.52 9.95 1.16
N ASP A 262 -12.65 9.90 0.43
CA ASP A 262 -12.73 10.15 -1.00
C ASP A 262 -11.89 9.19 -1.87
N ILE A 263 -11.77 7.93 -1.44
CA ILE A 263 -11.04 6.89 -2.18
C ILE A 263 -12.04 6.17 -3.11
N GLU A 264 -11.77 6.15 -4.41
CA GLU A 264 -12.65 5.48 -5.41
C GLU A 264 -12.64 3.95 -5.32
N THR A 265 -13.70 3.34 -5.85
CA THR A 265 -14.19 2.02 -5.45
C THR A 265 -13.36 0.83 -5.95
N GLU A 266 -12.56 0.99 -7.00
CA GLU A 266 -12.01 -0.16 -7.75
C GLU A 266 -10.48 -0.31 -7.74
N ALA A 267 -9.74 0.70 -7.28
CA ALA A 267 -8.28 0.63 -7.26
C ALA A 267 -7.79 -0.06 -5.98
N GLU A 268 -7.06 -1.18 -6.12
CA GLU A 268 -6.40 -1.81 -5.00
C GLU A 268 -5.28 -0.88 -4.51
N ILE A 269 -5.49 -0.26 -3.34
CA ILE A 269 -4.47 0.55 -2.69
C ILE A 269 -3.32 -0.37 -2.34
N ALA A 270 -2.19 -0.16 -2.99
CA ALA A 270 -0.96 -0.88 -2.70
C ALA A 270 -0.17 -0.23 -1.57
N TYR A 271 -0.36 1.08 -1.40
CA TYR A 271 0.43 1.94 -0.52
C TYR A 271 -0.38 3.15 -0.06
N SER A 272 -0.23 3.51 1.21
CA SER A 272 -0.70 4.78 1.78
C SER A 272 0.24 5.21 2.88
N ASP A 273 0.38 6.53 3.06
CA ASP A 273 1.28 7.24 3.99
C ASP A 273 1.20 6.88 5.50
N ASP A 274 0.45 5.84 5.86
CA ASP A 274 -0.01 5.57 7.24
C ASP A 274 0.42 4.22 7.79
N ASP A 275 1.01 3.36 6.96
CA ASP A 275 1.73 2.21 7.49
C ASP A 275 2.86 2.75 8.38
N SER A 276 2.92 2.31 9.63
CA SER A 276 3.99 2.62 10.61
C SER A 276 5.43 2.26 10.15
N THR A 277 5.57 1.82 8.90
CA THR A 277 6.79 1.43 8.19
C THR A 277 6.82 1.95 6.75
N SER A 278 5.93 2.87 6.35
CA SER A 278 5.89 3.34 4.97
C SER A 278 7.17 4.13 4.69
N ASN A 279 8.11 3.45 4.03
CA ASN A 279 9.45 3.97 3.88
C ASN A 279 9.50 5.06 2.82
N LEU A 280 10.32 6.06 3.13
CA LEU A 280 10.75 7.10 2.21
C LEU A 280 11.30 6.44 0.94
N LEU A 281 10.71 6.71 -0.22
CA LEU A 281 11.28 6.26 -1.48
C LEU A 281 12.50 7.13 -1.79
N VAL A 282 13.62 6.50 -2.15
CA VAL A 282 14.89 7.18 -2.41
C VAL A 282 15.48 6.72 -3.74
N ASP A 283 16.01 7.67 -4.50
CA ASP A 283 16.98 7.43 -5.58
C ASP A 283 18.31 8.07 -5.16
N GLU A 284 19.25 7.24 -4.70
CA GLU A 284 20.57 7.67 -4.24
C GLU A 284 21.42 8.27 -5.38
N LYS A 285 21.16 7.90 -6.63
CA LYS A 285 21.95 8.39 -7.77
C LYS A 285 21.62 9.84 -8.06
N LEU A 286 20.33 10.17 -8.09
CA LEU A 286 19.84 11.53 -8.34
C LEU A 286 19.79 12.37 -7.05
N GLY A 287 19.80 11.73 -5.88
CA GLY A 287 19.60 12.38 -4.58
C GLY A 287 18.12 12.71 -4.31
N LEU A 288 17.19 12.12 -5.07
CA LEU A 288 15.76 12.40 -4.96
C LEU A 288 15.14 11.53 -3.88
N ARG A 289 14.28 12.11 -3.04
CA ARG A 289 13.54 11.38 -2.01
C ARG A 289 12.10 11.88 -1.86
N GLY A 290 11.18 11.02 -1.46
CA GLY A 290 9.79 11.42 -1.29
C GLY A 290 8.90 10.31 -0.78
N ARG A 291 7.73 10.71 -0.29
CA ARG A 291 6.69 9.83 0.23
C ARG A 291 5.37 10.18 -0.45
N PRO A 292 4.94 9.40 -1.46
CA PRO A 292 3.66 9.64 -2.13
C PRO A 292 2.48 9.51 -1.15
N ASP A 293 1.39 10.24 -1.34
CA ASP A 293 0.19 10.05 -0.49
C ASP A 293 -0.40 8.64 -0.66
N GLN A 294 -0.47 8.17 -1.91
CA GLN A 294 -1.05 6.88 -2.26
C GLN A 294 -0.38 6.29 -3.51
N ILE A 295 -0.25 4.96 -3.58
CA ILE A 295 0.07 4.25 -4.83
C ILE A 295 -1.02 3.20 -5.06
N VAL A 296 -1.62 3.25 -6.24
CA VAL A 296 -2.63 2.29 -6.70
C VAL A 296 -2.04 1.34 -7.73
N ILE A 297 -2.49 0.08 -7.74
CA ILE A 297 -2.12 -0.87 -8.79
C ILE A 297 -3.25 -0.95 -9.82
N VAL A 298 -2.93 -0.68 -11.09
CA VAL A 298 -3.85 -0.85 -12.22
C VAL A 298 -3.10 -1.67 -13.28
N ASP A 299 -3.67 -2.79 -13.70
CA ASP A 299 -3.07 -3.71 -14.70
C ASP A 299 -1.62 -4.15 -14.40
N GLY A 300 -1.25 -4.20 -13.12
CA GLY A 300 0.10 -4.57 -12.67
C GLY A 300 1.13 -3.43 -12.71
N GLU A 301 0.70 -2.20 -13.01
CA GLU A 301 1.49 -0.97 -12.94
C GLU A 301 1.21 -0.22 -11.63
N PHE A 302 2.24 0.41 -11.07
CA PHE A 302 2.16 1.17 -9.81
C PHE A 302 1.99 2.66 -10.10
N ILE A 303 0.78 3.17 -9.90
CA ILE A 303 0.42 4.55 -10.25
C ILE A 303 0.39 5.39 -8.97
N PRO A 304 1.30 6.38 -8.81
CA PRO A 304 1.22 7.31 -7.69
C PRO A 304 0.03 8.26 -7.85
N VAL A 305 -0.66 8.50 -6.75
CA VAL A 305 -1.78 9.44 -6.64
C VAL A 305 -1.43 10.46 -5.56
N GLU A 306 -1.45 11.73 -5.93
CA GLU A 306 -1.17 12.85 -5.03
C GLU A 306 -2.48 13.64 -4.77
N LEU A 307 -2.83 13.79 -3.49
CA LEU A 307 -4.08 14.43 -3.08
C LEU A 307 -3.83 15.88 -2.68
N LYS A 308 -4.51 16.83 -3.33
CA LYS A 308 -4.38 18.25 -3.03
C LYS A 308 -5.62 18.79 -2.35
N THR A 309 -5.45 19.22 -1.11
CA THR A 309 -6.50 19.90 -0.33
C THR A 309 -6.51 21.40 -0.65
N GLY A 310 -7.69 22.00 -0.83
CA GLY A 310 -7.82 23.44 -1.06
C GLY A 310 -8.65 23.82 -2.29
N LYS A 311 -8.38 24.98 -2.87
CA LYS A 311 -9.13 25.50 -4.01
C LYS A 311 -8.82 24.65 -5.25
N VAL A 312 -9.87 24.07 -5.84
CA VAL A 312 -9.78 23.25 -7.05
C VAL A 312 -9.44 24.14 -8.26
N PRO A 313 -8.30 23.93 -8.94
CA PRO A 313 -7.95 24.67 -10.15
C PRO A 313 -8.57 24.02 -11.39
N ILE A 314 -8.65 24.77 -12.49
CA ILE A 314 -9.10 24.25 -13.81
C ILE A 314 -8.01 23.39 -14.46
N ARG A 315 -6.74 23.72 -14.21
CA ARG A 315 -5.57 22.96 -14.65
C ARG A 315 -4.64 22.72 -13.47
N PRO A 316 -3.91 21.59 -13.46
CA PRO A 316 -2.91 21.32 -12.44
C PRO A 316 -1.93 22.47 -12.24
N HIS A 317 -1.62 22.76 -10.99
CA HIS A 317 -0.55 23.70 -10.66
C HIS A 317 0.80 23.09 -11.05
N PRO A 318 1.71 23.86 -11.70
CA PRO A 318 3.04 23.37 -12.07
C PRO A 318 3.81 22.77 -10.89
N SER A 319 3.70 23.36 -9.69
CA SER A 319 4.31 22.84 -8.46
C SER A 319 3.82 21.46 -8.08
N HIS A 320 2.51 21.23 -8.11
CA HIS A 320 1.92 19.92 -7.79
C HIS A 320 2.31 18.89 -8.85
N ARG A 321 2.36 19.29 -10.13
CA ARG A 321 2.84 18.43 -11.22
C ARG A 321 4.29 18.02 -10.98
N MET A 322 5.17 18.95 -10.65
CA MET A 322 6.59 18.65 -10.41
C MET A 322 6.78 17.65 -9.25
N GLN A 323 6.01 17.81 -8.17
CA GLN A 323 6.01 16.84 -7.08
C GLN A 323 5.56 15.44 -7.52
N LEU A 324 4.49 15.35 -8.32
CA LEU A 324 4.03 14.06 -8.85
C LEU A 324 5.04 13.43 -9.81
N LEU A 325 5.76 14.23 -10.61
CA LEU A 325 6.86 13.73 -11.44
C LEU A 325 7.96 13.09 -10.58
N ALA A 326 8.27 13.69 -9.43
CA ALA A 326 9.22 13.11 -8.49
C ALA A 326 8.74 11.75 -7.98
N TYR A 327 7.45 11.61 -7.64
CA TYR A 327 6.88 10.32 -7.24
C TYR A 327 6.85 9.29 -8.36
N LEU A 328 6.56 9.69 -9.60
CA LEU A 328 6.62 8.79 -10.75
C LEU A 328 8.01 8.21 -10.94
N HIS A 329 9.06 9.04 -10.85
CA HIS A 329 10.45 8.59 -10.92
C HIS A 329 10.81 7.66 -9.76
N LEU A 330 10.46 8.04 -8.53
CA LEU A 330 10.73 7.22 -7.33
C LEU A 330 10.05 5.85 -7.42
N VAL A 331 8.79 5.81 -7.87
CA VAL A 331 8.07 4.55 -8.09
C VAL A 331 8.71 3.73 -9.21
N GLU A 332 9.11 4.34 -10.33
CA GLU A 332 9.78 3.65 -11.43
C GLU A 332 11.09 2.99 -11.00
N ILE A 333 11.94 3.70 -10.25
CA ILE A 333 13.23 3.18 -9.77
C ILE A 333 13.04 2.05 -8.75
N ASN A 334 12.09 2.19 -7.83
CA ASN A 334 11.88 1.19 -6.76
C ASN A 334 11.13 -0.05 -7.25
N THR A 335 10.20 0.08 -8.20
CA THR A 335 9.43 -1.05 -8.75
C THR A 335 10.06 -1.69 -9.99
N LYS A 336 11.02 -1.00 -10.63
CA LYS A 336 11.55 -1.33 -11.97
C LYS A 336 10.46 -1.41 -13.05
N LYS A 337 9.29 -0.81 -12.80
CA LYS A 337 8.17 -0.72 -13.73
C LYS A 337 7.86 0.75 -13.98
N SER A 338 7.80 1.14 -15.25
CA SER A 338 7.43 2.50 -15.62
C SER A 338 5.91 2.60 -15.72
N ALA A 339 5.28 3.34 -14.82
CA ALA A 339 3.88 3.74 -15.01
C ALA A 339 3.79 4.75 -16.18
N PRO A 340 2.75 4.67 -17.03
CA PRO A 340 2.57 5.59 -18.16
C PRO A 340 2.12 6.99 -17.70
N TYR A 341 1.53 7.09 -16.52
CA TYR A 341 1.07 8.34 -15.93
C TYR A 341 0.97 8.25 -14.39
N GLY A 342 0.90 9.41 -13.75
CA GLY A 342 0.46 9.57 -12.35
C GLY A 342 -0.84 10.37 -12.28
N VAL A 343 -1.47 10.42 -11.11
CA VAL A 343 -2.75 11.13 -10.94
C VAL A 343 -2.63 12.25 -9.90
N LEU A 344 -3.01 13.47 -10.30
CA LEU A 344 -3.28 14.57 -9.37
C LEU A 344 -4.78 14.62 -9.09
N ARG A 345 -5.17 14.58 -7.82
CA ARG A 345 -6.56 14.70 -7.39
C ARG A 345 -6.79 16.01 -6.64
N TYR A 346 -7.72 16.83 -7.14
CA TYR A 346 -8.18 18.06 -6.49
C TYR A 346 -9.64 17.90 -6.05
N GLY A 347 -9.84 17.52 -4.79
CA GLY A 347 -11.17 17.16 -4.30
C GLY A 347 -11.77 15.96 -5.04
N LYS A 348 -13.10 15.84 -5.01
CA LYS A 348 -13.81 14.61 -5.41
C LYS A 348 -13.77 14.28 -6.90
N GLU A 349 -14.05 15.27 -7.73
CA GLU A 349 -14.37 15.02 -9.15
C GLU A 349 -13.28 15.48 -10.11
N ASN A 350 -12.20 16.10 -9.62
CA ASN A 350 -11.19 16.71 -10.47
C ASN A 350 -9.87 15.93 -10.44
N LEU A 351 -9.83 14.93 -11.32
CA LEU A 351 -8.70 14.06 -11.55
C LEU A 351 -7.94 14.52 -12.80
N HIS A 352 -6.62 14.66 -12.68
CA HIS A 352 -5.76 14.95 -13.80
C HIS A 352 -4.65 13.90 -13.92
N GLN A 353 -4.62 13.22 -15.06
CA GLN A 353 -3.53 12.32 -15.40
C GLN A 353 -2.33 13.15 -15.91
N ILE A 354 -1.16 12.90 -15.33
CA ILE A 354 0.10 13.51 -15.73
C ILE A 354 0.95 12.45 -16.41
N PRO A 355 1.25 12.58 -17.72
CA PRO A 355 1.99 11.58 -18.46
C PRO A 355 3.45 11.49 -18.00
N TRP A 356 3.98 10.26 -17.97
CA TRP A 356 5.38 9.97 -17.66
C TRP A 356 6.16 9.60 -18.92
N ASN A 357 6.66 10.63 -19.61
CA ASN A 357 7.41 10.51 -20.86
C ASN A 357 8.83 11.09 -20.71
N ASP A 358 9.65 10.98 -21.77
CA ASP A 358 11.03 11.47 -21.73
C ASP A 358 11.16 12.97 -21.45
N VAL A 359 10.16 13.76 -21.88
CA VAL A 359 10.09 15.19 -21.58
C VAL A 359 9.90 15.42 -20.09
N ALA A 360 8.94 14.74 -19.46
CA ALA A 360 8.70 14.80 -18.03
C ALA A 360 9.90 14.31 -17.21
N LYS A 361 10.57 13.24 -17.67
CA LYS A 361 11.82 12.73 -17.08
C LYS A 361 12.93 13.78 -17.12
N GLN A 362 13.06 14.51 -18.23
CA GLN A 362 14.06 15.56 -18.36
C GLN A 362 13.71 16.78 -17.49
N GLU A 363 12.45 17.22 -17.49
CA GLU A 363 11.98 18.32 -16.65
C GLU A 363 12.24 18.06 -15.15
N LEU A 364 11.98 16.84 -14.68
CA LEU A 364 12.30 16.46 -13.30
C LEU A 364 13.81 16.55 -13.02
N ARG A 365 14.64 15.99 -13.91
CA ARG A 365 16.10 16.03 -13.75
C ARG A 365 16.63 17.46 -13.70
N ASP A 366 16.15 18.32 -14.59
CA ASP A 366 16.55 19.72 -14.63
C ASP A 366 16.15 20.46 -13.35
N ALA A 367 14.95 20.18 -12.83
CA ALA A 367 14.49 20.76 -11.58
C ALA A 367 15.31 20.28 -10.37
N VAL A 368 15.66 19.00 -10.29
CA VAL A 368 16.54 18.47 -9.23
C VAL A 368 17.93 19.13 -9.29
N ASN A 369 18.54 19.16 -10.47
CA ASN A 369 19.86 19.75 -10.66
C ASN A 369 19.88 21.24 -10.31
N GLU A 370 18.81 21.98 -10.64
CA GLU A 370 18.70 23.40 -10.29
C GLU A 370 18.57 23.59 -8.76
N VAL A 371 17.74 22.79 -8.09
CA VAL A 371 17.63 22.83 -6.63
C VAL A 371 18.97 22.52 -5.97
N GLN A 372 19.68 21.48 -6.44
CA GLN A 372 21.01 21.15 -5.95
C GLN A 372 22.03 22.27 -6.20
N ARG A 373 22.02 22.88 -7.39
CA ARG A 373 22.86 24.04 -7.71
C ARG A 373 22.60 25.19 -6.74
N LEU A 374 21.34 25.51 -6.47
CA LEU A 374 20.96 26.57 -5.53
C LEU A 374 21.36 26.25 -4.08
N MET A 375 21.43 24.97 -3.69
CA MET A 375 21.92 24.56 -2.37
C MET A 375 23.42 24.83 -2.18
N VAL A 376 24.19 24.84 -3.27
CA VAL A 376 25.66 25.02 -3.26
C VAL A 376 26.07 26.44 -3.60
N GLN A 377 25.38 27.09 -4.54
CA GLN A 377 25.75 28.41 -5.05
C GLN A 377 24.90 29.54 -4.46
N GLY A 378 23.73 29.21 -3.90
CA GLY A 378 22.73 30.21 -3.53
C GLY A 378 22.17 30.95 -4.75
N GLY A 379 21.64 32.16 -4.52
CA GLY A 379 21.13 33.03 -5.58
C GLY A 379 19.72 32.69 -6.08
N ALA A 380 18.89 32.07 -5.24
CA ALA A 380 17.50 31.83 -5.58
C ALA A 380 16.73 33.16 -5.72
N ILE A 381 16.01 33.33 -6.83
CA ILE A 381 15.23 34.53 -7.15
C ILE A 381 13.75 34.20 -7.34
N ARG A 382 12.88 35.19 -7.22
CA ARG A 382 11.45 35.05 -7.53
C ARG A 382 11.29 34.75 -9.03
N ASN A 383 10.41 33.80 -9.35
CA ASN A 383 10.17 33.33 -10.72
C ASN A 383 8.81 33.78 -11.31
N HIS A 384 8.12 34.76 -10.71
CA HIS A 384 6.75 35.12 -11.11
C HIS A 384 6.39 36.59 -10.87
N ASP A 385 5.73 37.28 -11.80
CA ASP A 385 5.22 38.66 -11.60
C ASP A 385 3.75 38.73 -11.13
N ARG A 386 3.38 37.85 -10.19
CA ARG A 386 1.99 37.72 -9.70
C ARG A 386 1.86 38.21 -8.24
N PRO A 387 1.37 39.43 -7.98
CA PRO A 387 1.22 39.96 -6.62
C PRO A 387 0.35 39.08 -5.71
N GLY A 388 -0.65 38.41 -6.27
CA GLY A 388 -1.50 37.47 -5.53
C GLY A 388 -0.76 36.28 -4.93
N LYS A 389 0.31 35.79 -5.56
CA LYS A 389 1.17 34.73 -4.99
C LYS A 389 1.97 35.24 -3.79
N CYS A 390 2.49 36.47 -3.87
CA CYS A 390 3.22 37.11 -2.78
C CYS A 390 2.31 37.36 -1.57
N ARG A 391 1.10 37.89 -1.80
CA ARG A 391 0.12 38.17 -0.74
C ARG A 391 -0.26 36.93 0.08
N ASN A 392 -0.33 35.77 -0.56
CA ASN A 392 -0.66 34.49 0.08
C ASN A 392 0.59 33.66 0.44
N CYS A 393 1.80 34.21 0.25
CA CYS A 393 3.03 33.52 0.59
C CYS A 393 3.20 33.48 2.10
N SER A 394 3.36 32.28 2.67
CA SER A 394 3.56 32.10 4.11
C SER A 394 4.86 32.67 4.65
N ARG A 395 5.78 33.04 3.77
CA ARG A 395 7.08 33.65 4.10
C ARG A 395 7.18 35.12 3.65
N LEU A 396 6.03 35.76 3.38
CA LEU A 396 5.97 37.17 3.00
C LEU A 396 6.75 38.07 3.97
N TYR A 397 6.67 37.78 5.28
CA TYR A 397 7.36 38.53 6.33
C TYR A 397 8.90 38.55 6.23
N ALA A 398 9.50 37.59 5.52
CA ALA A 398 10.95 37.46 5.34
C ALA A 398 11.39 37.70 3.89
N CYS A 399 10.47 38.07 3.00
CA CYS A 399 10.72 38.18 1.56
C CYS A 399 11.02 39.62 1.15
N ASN A 400 12.28 39.90 0.81
CA ASN A 400 12.72 41.23 0.39
C ASN A 400 12.38 41.57 -1.08
N ASP A 401 11.88 40.60 -1.85
CA ASP A 401 11.47 40.75 -3.26
C ASP A 401 9.95 40.53 -3.42
N SER A 402 9.17 40.94 -2.41
CA SER A 402 7.71 40.94 -2.47
C SER A 402 7.19 41.95 -3.50
N LEU A 403 6.08 41.60 -4.15
CA LEU A 403 5.32 42.51 -5.04
C LEU A 403 4.18 43.25 -4.32
N VAL A 404 4.03 43.04 -3.01
CA VAL A 404 2.96 43.60 -2.16
C VAL A 404 3.49 44.13 -0.85
#